data_AF-A0A8S9ZTH4-F1
#
_entry.id   AF-A0A8S9ZTH4-F1
#
_cell.length_a   1.000
_cell.length_b   1.000
_cell.length_c   1.000
_cell.angle_alpha   90.00
_cell.angle_beta   90.00
_cell.angle_gamma   90.00
#
_symmetry.space_group_name_H-M   'P 1'
#
loop_
_entity.id
_entity.type
_entity.pdbx_description
1 polymer ?
#
loop_
_entity_poly.entity_id
_entity_poly.type
_entity_poly.pdbx_seq_one_letter_code
_entity_poly.pdbx_strand_id
1 'polypeptide(L)' 'MAPKFNKLADEFVGPIYVGIDVDEHEHIAANYEINVMPTFVFFKDGKKLTIIEGNNYEELRKTVENNK' A
#
# COMPACT_ATOMS: atom_id res chain seq x y z
N MET A 1 -5.77 7.98 6.75
CA MET A 1 -4.49 7.25 6.64
C MET A 1 -3.39 8.01 5.94
N ALA A 2 -3.68 8.81 4.91
CA ALA A 2 -2.67 9.49 4.09
C ALA A 2 -1.53 10.20 4.87
N PRO A 3 -1.77 10.99 5.95
CA PRO A 3 -0.67 11.63 6.67
C PRO A 3 0.29 10.64 7.37
N LYS A 4 -0.21 9.49 7.82
CA LYS A 4 0.62 8.43 8.42
C LYS A 4 1.43 7.69 7.35
N PHE A 5 0.82 7.46 6.19
CA PHE A 5 1.50 6.83 5.05
C PHE A 5 2.65 7.70 4.54
N ASN A 6 2.45 9.02 4.41
CA ASN A 6 3.51 9.93 3.99
C ASN A 6 4.69 9.93 4.98
N LYS A 7 4.41 10.00 6.28
CA LYS A 7 5.45 9.89 7.32
C LYS A 7 6.21 8.58 7.25
N LEU A 8 5.52 7.48 6.95
CA LEU A 8 6.14 6.17 6.79
C LEU A 8 7.05 6.13 5.56
N ALA A 9 6.64 6.77 4.46
CA ALA A 9 7.47 6.91 3.27
C ALA A 9 8.74 7.74 3.53
N ASP A 10 8.61 8.78 4.37
CA ASP A 10 9.76 9.60 4.80
C ASP A 10 10.72 8.82 5.73
N GLU A 11 10.19 7.97 6.61
CA GLU A 11 10.96 7.16 7.57
C GLU A 11 11.67 5.97 6.89
N PHE A 12 11.00 5.30 5.96
CA PHE A 12 11.50 4.10 5.29
C PHE A 12 11.89 4.41 3.85
N VAL A 13 13.07 5.00 3.68
CA VAL A 13 13.65 5.26 2.35
C VAL A 13 14.06 3.94 1.67
N GLY A 14 13.81 3.83 0.37
CA GLY A 14 14.18 2.68 -0.47
C GLY A 14 13.02 2.16 -1.33
N PRO A 15 11.88 1.79 -0.73
CA PRO A 15 10.67 1.42 -1.45
C PRO A 15 10.07 2.60 -2.23
N ILE A 16 9.29 2.28 -3.27
CA ILE A 16 8.49 3.26 -4.01
C ILE A 16 7.08 3.26 -3.42
N TYR A 17 6.59 4.44 -3.06
CA TYR A 17 5.27 4.65 -2.50
C TYR A 17 4.36 5.30 -3.54
N VAL A 18 3.22 4.69 -3.83
CA VAL A 18 2.26 5.17 -4.84
C VAL A 18 0.88 5.25 -4.21
N GLY A 19 0.21 6.39 -4.38
CA GLY A 19 -1.21 6.54 -4.10
C GLY A 19 -1.98 6.48 -5.41
N ILE A 20 -3.03 5.67 -5.46
CA ILE A 20 -3.92 5.56 -6.62
C ILE A 20 -5.30 5.98 -6.16
N ASP A 21 -5.89 6.93 -6.88
CA ASP A 21 -7.30 7.26 -6.74
C ASP A 21 -8.12 6.21 -7.51
N VAL A 22 -8.92 5.43 -6.78
CA VAL A 22 -9.71 4.34 -7.34
C VAL A 22 -10.95 4.85 -8.08
N ASP A 23 -11.43 6.06 -7.78
CA ASP A 23 -12.56 6.68 -8.46
C ASP A 23 -12.13 7.11 -9.88
N GLU A 24 -10.86 7.53 -10.05
CA GLU A 24 -10.28 7.84 -11.36
C GLU A 24 -9.74 6.60 -12.10
N HIS A 25 -9.40 5.54 -11.37
CA HIS A 25 -8.72 4.35 -11.89
C HIS A 25 -9.45 3.04 -11.54
N GLU A 26 -10.76 2.99 -11.80
CA GLU A 26 -11.62 1.83 -11.46
C GLU A 26 -11.08 0.50 -12.01
N HIS A 27 -10.49 0.50 -13.20
CA HIS A 27 -9.89 -0.69 -13.81
C HIS A 27 -8.72 -1.28 -12.99
N ILE A 28 -7.91 -0.43 -12.34
CA ILE A 28 -6.83 -0.87 -11.47
C ILE A 28 -7.42 -1.50 -10.21
N ALA A 29 -8.43 -0.84 -9.62
CA ALA A 29 -9.13 -1.37 -8.44
C ALA A 29 -9.75 -2.75 -8.73
N ALA A 30 -10.39 -2.92 -9.89
CA ALA A 30 -10.94 -4.20 -10.33
C ALA A 30 -9.86 -5.27 -10.52
N ASN A 31 -8.74 -4.95 -11.18
CA ASN A 31 -7.65 -5.90 -11.42
C ASN A 31 -7.01 -6.43 -10.12
N TYR A 32 -7.03 -5.64 -9.06
CA TYR A 32 -6.50 -6.02 -7.74
C TYR A 32 -7.59 -6.41 -6.73
N GLU A 33 -8.84 -6.52 -7.18
CA GLU A 33 -10.02 -6.89 -6.36
C GLU A 33 -10.17 -6.00 -5.10
N ILE A 34 -9.97 -4.69 -5.26
CA ILE A 34 -10.04 -3.73 -4.15
C ILE A 34 -11.50 -3.52 -3.76
N ASN A 35 -11.89 -4.07 -2.60
CA ASN A 35 -13.24 -3.94 -2.06
C ASN A 35 -13.33 -3.00 -0.84
N VAL A 36 -12.19 -2.74 -0.19
CA VAL A 36 -12.10 -1.94 1.05
C VAL A 36 -11.11 -0.80 0.85
N MET A 37 -11.42 0.38 1.39
CA MET A 37 -10.52 1.53 1.35
C MET A 37 -10.12 1.98 2.77
N PRO A 38 -8.85 2.35 3.00
CA PRO A 38 -7.71 2.21 2.08
C PRO A 38 -7.28 0.73 1.95
N THR A 39 -6.65 0.35 0.83
CA THR A 39 -5.97 -0.95 0.67
C THR A 39 -4.55 -0.71 0.20
N PHE A 40 -3.61 -1.45 0.78
CA PHE A 40 -2.19 -1.37 0.47
C PHE A 40 -1.74 -2.68 -0.17
N VAL A 41 -1.24 -2.59 -1.40
CA VAL A 41 -0.69 -3.74 -2.14
C VAL A 41 0.82 -3.62 -2.18
N PHE A 42 1.51 -4.66 -1.73
CA PHE A 42 2.96 -4.72 -1.70
C PHE A 42 3.51 -5.47 -2.89
N PHE A 43 4.55 -4.93 -3.51
CA PHE A 43 5.28 -5.56 -4.59
C PHE A 43 6.77 -5.61 -4.28
N LYS A 44 7.44 -6.71 -4.63
CA LYS A 44 8.90 -6.87 -4.60
C LYS A 44 9.32 -7.69 -5.82
N ASP A 45 10.34 -7.23 -6.52
CA ASP A 45 10.86 -7.86 -7.75
C ASP A 45 9.77 -8.18 -8.79
N GLY A 46 8.83 -7.24 -8.97
CA GLY A 46 7.72 -7.37 -9.92
C GLY A 46 6.62 -8.35 -9.52
N LYS A 47 6.69 -8.94 -8.32
CA LYS A 47 5.69 -9.88 -7.79
C LYS A 47 4.91 -9.27 -6.64
N LYS A 48 3.61 -9.55 -6.59
CA LYS A 48 2.73 -9.21 -5.46
C LYS A 48 3.15 -10.03 -4.23
N LEU A 49 3.50 -9.35 -3.15
CA LEU A 49 3.90 -9.94 -1.87
C LEU A 49 2.70 -10.17 -0.97
N THR A 50 1.96 -9.10 -0.67
CA THR A 50 0.83 -9.14 0.26
C THR A 50 -0.14 -7.99 -0.01
N ILE A 51 -1.35 -8.11 0.56
CA ILE A 51 -2.36 -7.07 0.61
C ILE A 51 -2.72 -6.82 2.07
N ILE A 52 -2.84 -5.55 2.44
CA ILE A 52 -3.38 -5.12 3.72
C ILE A 52 -4.60 -4.27 3.43
N GLU A 53 -5.77 -4.74 3.86
CA GLU A 53 -7.03 -4.05 3.68
C GLU A 53 -7.40 -3.23 4.92
N GLY A 54 -8.00 -2.07 4.68
CA GLY A 54 -8.49 -1.19 5.73
C GLY A 54 -7.38 -0.44 6.48
N ASN A 55 -7.77 0.12 7.61
CA ASN A 55 -6.96 1.08 8.36
C ASN A 55 -6.00 0.40 9.36
N ASN A 56 -5.23 -0.60 8.91
CA ASN A 56 -4.27 -1.32 9.77
C ASN A 56 -2.83 -0.79 9.66
N TYR A 57 -2.56 0.33 10.34
CA TYR A 57 -1.24 0.97 10.30
C TYR A 57 -0.11 0.14 10.94
N GLU A 58 -0.40 -0.62 11.99
CA GLU A 58 0.58 -1.47 12.67
C GLU A 58 1.13 -2.55 11.72
N GLU A 59 0.23 -3.24 11.02
CA GLU A 59 0.59 -4.28 10.06
C GLU A 59 1.30 -3.70 8.84
N LEU A 60 0.85 -2.52 8.36
CA LEU A 60 1.51 -1.78 7.29
C LEU A 60 2.98 -1.49 7.62
N ARG A 61 3.24 -0.92 8.81
CA ARG A 61 4.60 -0.56 9.24
C ARG A 61 5.49 -1.79 9.36
N LYS A 62 5.01 -2.86 10.02
CA LYS A 62 5.75 -4.11 10.16
C LYS A 62 6.08 -4.74 8.80
N THR A 63 5.16 -4.67 7.85
CA THR A 63 5.36 -5.24 6.51
C THR A 63 6.44 -4.47 5.75
N VAL A 64 6.45 -3.13 5.82
CA VAL A 64 7.50 -2.30 5.22
C VAL A 64 8.86 -2.58 5.86
N GLU A 65 8.91 -2.67 7.19
CA GLU A 65 10.14 -2.94 7.94
C GLU A 65 10.75 -4.30 7.59
N ASN A 66 9.92 -5.34 7.50
CA ASN A 66 10.36 -6.71 7.18
C ASN A 66 10.74 -6.92 5.71
N ASN A 67 10.30 -6.05 4.80
CA ASN A 67 10.47 -6.25 3.35
C ASN A 67 11.33 -5.17 2.66
N LYS A 68 12.09 -4.39 3.44
CA LYS A 68 13.14 -3.49 2.92
C LYS A 68 14.13 -4.21 1.98
#